data_AF-H2S527-F1
#
_entry.id   AF-H2S527-F1
#
_cell.length_a   1.000
_cell.length_b   1.000
_cell.length_c   1.000
_cell.angle_alpha   90.00
_cell.angle_beta   90.00
_cell.angle_gamma   90.00
#
_symmetry.space_group_name_H-M   'P 1'
#
loop_
_entity.id
_entity.type
_entity.pdbx_description
1 polymer ?
#
loop_
_entity_poly.entity_id
_entity_poly.type
_entity_poly.pdbx_seq_one_letter_code
_entity_poly.pdbx_strand_id
1 'polypeptide(L)'
;MTNSPAGEEKGKEWDEGAPVPRTWTHLQMATMKALKTRNALVRECMAELLGTFVLLLFGCSAAAQVKTSRETKGQYLSVNMAFSVGVMSAMYLTKGISGAHLNPAVTLSFCALGQVSWDRLVPYCLSQLLGAYIASGLVYLVYYDAIMNFSGGVLTVYGPNETASIFATYPSEFLSLGSSFLDQVVGTSMLMLCILGLGEQRNTPAPSDLIPAIVAVIVLGISMSMSGNCGAAINPARDLGPRLFTLTAGWGPEVFTCYNYWFWVPLVAPCIGALIGTLLYQILISLHLPDPAEPERVCVCHVSTITMAVKQPEPVWDHDKGLKLEHESQRRWFSSRQADPILPPSPEAVRETPGVLV
;
A
#
# COMPACT_ATOMS: atom_id res chain seq x y z
N MET A 1 -10.68 58.93 36.16
CA MET A 1 -12.06 58.51 35.81
C MET A 1 -11.98 57.94 34.41
N THR A 2 -12.10 56.65 34.10
CA THR A 2 -12.60 55.47 34.81
C THR A 2 -12.07 54.22 34.08
N ASN A 3 -11.52 53.29 34.86
CA ASN A 3 -11.50 51.82 34.77
C ASN A 3 -11.54 51.06 33.43
N SER A 4 -10.50 50.22 33.27
CA SER A 4 -10.44 48.92 32.55
C SER A 4 -11.52 47.93 33.07
N PRO A 5 -11.84 46.78 32.40
CA PRO A 5 -10.84 45.72 32.19
C PRO A 5 -10.94 44.87 30.90
N ALA A 6 -9.82 44.16 30.71
CA ALA A 6 -9.57 42.99 29.88
C ALA A 6 -10.78 42.09 29.58
N GLY A 7 -10.94 41.76 28.29
CA GLY A 7 -11.66 40.58 27.85
C GLY A 7 -10.67 39.49 27.48
N GLU A 8 -10.51 38.52 28.38
CA GLU A 8 -9.82 37.26 28.14
C GLU A 8 -10.45 36.53 26.94
N GLU A 9 -9.65 36.23 25.92
CA GLU A 9 -10.00 35.19 24.95
C GLU A 9 -10.07 33.86 25.69
N LYS A 10 -11.29 33.45 26.02
CA LYS A 10 -11.58 32.11 26.53
C LYS A 10 -11.05 31.09 25.53
N GLY A 11 -10.04 30.34 25.97
CA GLY A 11 -9.59 29.14 25.28
C GLY A 11 -10.79 28.26 24.97
N LYS A 12 -10.91 27.86 23.70
CA LYS A 12 -11.75 26.74 23.30
C LYS A 12 -11.16 25.49 23.94
N GLU A 13 -11.65 25.16 25.11
CA GLU A 13 -11.60 23.83 25.69
C GLU A 13 -12.37 22.93 24.71
N TRP A 14 -11.63 22.24 23.84
CA TRP A 14 -12.20 21.18 23.04
C TRP A 14 -12.46 20.03 24.02
N ASP A 15 -13.73 19.77 24.31
CA ASP A 15 -14.18 18.55 24.97
C ASP A 15 -13.47 17.36 24.30
N GLU A 16 -12.49 16.78 25.01
CA GLU A 16 -11.87 15.50 24.71
C GLU A 16 -12.91 14.38 24.92
N GLY A 17 -13.93 14.36 24.07
CA GLY A 17 -14.83 13.23 23.88
C GLY A 17 -14.23 12.18 22.94
N ALA A 18 -12.93 11.92 23.04
CA ALA A 18 -12.33 10.75 22.41
C ALA A 18 -12.79 9.51 23.19
N PRO A 19 -13.28 8.44 22.54
CA PRO A 19 -13.66 7.24 23.27
C PRO A 19 -12.43 6.68 24.00
N VAL A 20 -12.53 6.63 25.32
CA VAL A 20 -11.57 6.04 26.27
C VAL A 20 -11.00 4.72 25.70
N PRO A 21 -9.67 4.52 25.67
CA PRO A 21 -9.10 3.29 25.13
C PRO A 21 -9.59 2.10 25.94
N ARG A 22 -10.05 1.04 25.26
CA ARG A 22 -10.34 -0.26 25.88
C ARG A 22 -9.09 -0.70 26.64
N THR A 23 -9.11 -0.60 27.97
CA THR A 23 -8.04 -1.15 28.81
C THR A 23 -8.14 -2.67 28.75
N TRP A 24 -7.36 -3.26 27.85
CA TRP A 24 -7.25 -4.70 27.74
C TRP A 24 -6.74 -5.28 29.05
N THR A 25 -7.41 -6.30 29.58
CA THR A 25 -6.95 -7.05 30.75
C THR A 25 -5.55 -7.63 30.49
N HIS A 26 -4.78 -7.88 31.56
CA HIS A 26 -3.46 -8.52 31.43
C HIS A 26 -3.49 -9.83 30.64
N LEU A 27 -4.56 -10.61 30.80
CA LEU A 27 -4.79 -11.83 30.03
C LEU A 27 -4.99 -11.54 28.54
N GLN A 28 -5.84 -10.55 28.20
CA GLN A 28 -6.03 -10.12 26.81
C GLN A 28 -4.71 -9.62 26.20
N MET A 29 -3.91 -8.85 26.95
CA MET A 29 -2.59 -8.39 26.50
C MET A 29 -1.62 -9.55 26.27
N ALA A 30 -1.58 -10.54 27.17
CA ALA A 30 -0.75 -11.72 27.02
C ALA A 30 -1.16 -12.56 25.78
N THR A 31 -2.46 -12.78 25.60
CA THR A 31 -3.01 -13.49 24.44
C THR A 31 -2.74 -12.76 23.13
N MET A 32 -2.96 -11.44 23.07
CA MET A 32 -2.63 -10.64 21.89
C MET A 32 -1.13 -10.69 21.57
N LYS A 33 -0.27 -10.65 22.58
CA LYS A 33 1.19 -10.75 22.39
C LYS A 33 1.61 -12.14 21.89
N ALA A 34 0.91 -13.19 22.29
CA ALA A 34 1.13 -14.56 21.82
C ALA A 34 0.65 -14.76 20.37
N LEU A 35 -0.49 -14.16 19.99
CA LEU A 35 -1.05 -14.26 18.63
C LEU A 35 -0.40 -13.31 17.62
N LYS A 36 0.29 -12.25 18.07
CA LYS A 36 0.92 -11.26 17.19
C LYS A 36 2.15 -11.84 16.49
N THR A 37 2.04 -12.01 15.17
CA THR A 37 3.16 -12.37 14.32
C THR A 37 4.25 -11.30 14.36
N ARG A 38 5.51 -11.72 14.60
CA ARG A 38 6.67 -10.82 14.63
C ARG A 38 7.33 -10.63 13.27
N ASN A 39 7.22 -11.61 12.38
CA ASN A 39 7.79 -11.54 11.04
C ASN A 39 7.01 -10.53 10.18
N ALA A 40 7.71 -9.52 9.67
CA ALA A 40 7.12 -8.46 8.85
C ALA A 40 6.51 -9.00 7.55
N LEU A 41 7.24 -9.85 6.83
CA LEU A 41 6.77 -10.46 5.57
C LEU A 41 5.49 -11.28 5.78
N VAL A 42 5.39 -12.02 6.88
CA VAL A 42 4.16 -12.79 7.17
C VAL A 42 2.98 -11.86 7.42
N ARG A 43 3.19 -10.74 8.13
CA ARG A 43 2.13 -9.73 8.33
C ARG A 43 1.70 -9.08 7.01
N GLU A 44 2.66 -8.75 6.16
CA GLU A 44 2.43 -8.21 4.81
C GLU A 44 1.63 -9.21 3.96
N CYS A 45 2.02 -10.49 3.95
CA CYS A 45 1.31 -11.56 3.24
C CYS A 45 -0.11 -11.76 3.75
N MET A 46 -0.34 -11.73 5.07
CA MET A 46 -1.69 -11.78 5.64
C MET A 46 -2.54 -10.59 5.19
N ALA A 47 -1.96 -9.40 5.11
CA ALA A 47 -2.64 -8.20 4.63
C ALA A 47 -2.97 -8.31 3.13
N GLU A 48 -2.03 -8.74 2.29
CA GLU A 48 -2.27 -8.98 0.86
C GLU A 48 -3.36 -10.03 0.62
N LEU A 49 -3.34 -11.13 1.37
CA LEU A 49 -4.38 -12.16 1.32
C LEU A 49 -5.75 -11.58 1.67
N LEU A 50 -5.87 -10.88 2.80
CA LEU A 50 -7.14 -10.33 3.26
C LEU A 50 -7.65 -9.21 2.33
N GLY A 51 -6.75 -8.36 1.85
CA GLY A 51 -7.11 -7.28 0.93
C GLY A 51 -7.62 -7.83 -0.40
N THR A 52 -6.91 -8.78 -1.01
CA THR A 52 -7.38 -9.39 -2.25
C THR A 52 -8.65 -10.21 -2.02
N PHE A 53 -8.80 -10.87 -0.86
CA PHE A 53 -10.05 -11.51 -0.49
C PHE A 53 -11.23 -10.52 -0.47
N VAL A 54 -11.10 -9.37 0.18
CA VAL A 54 -12.16 -8.35 0.25
C VAL A 54 -12.47 -7.78 -1.14
N LEU A 55 -11.44 -7.48 -1.93
CA LEU A 55 -11.60 -7.00 -3.32
C LEU A 55 -12.47 -7.96 -4.14
N LEU A 56 -12.13 -9.25 -4.14
CA LEU A 56 -12.83 -10.26 -4.93
C LEU A 56 -14.22 -10.56 -4.36
N LEU A 57 -14.38 -10.56 -3.03
CA LEU A 57 -15.67 -10.80 -2.40
C LEU A 57 -16.73 -9.80 -2.87
N PHE A 58 -16.39 -8.50 -2.90
CA PHE A 58 -17.31 -7.46 -3.38
C PHE A 58 -17.58 -7.59 -4.89
N GLY A 59 -16.52 -7.68 -5.68
CA GLY A 59 -16.65 -7.71 -7.14
C GLY A 59 -17.38 -8.95 -7.67
N CYS A 60 -16.97 -10.15 -7.22
CA CYS A 60 -17.59 -11.40 -7.66
C CYS A 60 -19.02 -11.56 -7.10
N SER A 61 -19.33 -11.07 -5.90
CA SER A 61 -20.72 -11.07 -5.40
C SER A 61 -21.62 -10.20 -6.27
N ALA A 62 -21.16 -9.01 -6.68
CA ALA A 62 -21.92 -8.17 -7.61
C ALA A 62 -22.07 -8.83 -8.98
N ALA A 63 -21.01 -9.47 -9.50
CA ALA A 63 -21.08 -10.23 -10.75
C ALA A 63 -22.09 -11.38 -10.65
N ALA A 64 -22.09 -12.13 -9.54
CA ALA A 64 -23.07 -13.19 -9.28
C ALA A 64 -24.49 -12.62 -9.24
N GLN A 65 -24.71 -11.55 -8.47
CA GLN A 65 -26.00 -10.87 -8.35
C GLN A 65 -26.55 -10.43 -9.71
N VAL A 66 -25.72 -9.79 -10.54
CA VAL A 66 -26.15 -9.32 -11.87
C VAL A 66 -26.46 -10.51 -12.77
N LYS A 67 -25.56 -11.50 -12.83
CA LYS A 67 -25.68 -12.67 -13.72
C LYS A 67 -26.90 -13.52 -13.37
N THR A 68 -27.01 -13.98 -12.12
CA THR A 68 -28.04 -14.94 -11.71
C THR A 68 -29.44 -14.31 -11.65
N SER A 69 -29.52 -12.99 -11.51
CA SER A 69 -30.80 -12.25 -11.53
C SER A 69 -31.25 -11.84 -12.94
N ARG A 70 -30.49 -12.17 -13.99
CA ARG A 70 -30.73 -11.67 -15.35
C ARG A 70 -30.85 -10.14 -15.38
N GLU A 71 -29.91 -9.48 -14.71
CA GLU A 71 -29.82 -8.02 -14.59
C GLU A 71 -30.99 -7.31 -13.87
N THR A 72 -31.88 -8.06 -13.20
CA THR A 72 -33.00 -7.46 -12.45
C THR A 72 -32.58 -6.91 -11.09
N LYS A 73 -31.41 -7.31 -10.57
CA LYS A 73 -30.85 -6.85 -9.29
C LYS A 73 -29.54 -6.09 -9.43
N GLY A 74 -29.18 -5.67 -10.64
CA GLY A 74 -28.01 -4.85 -10.92
C GLY A 74 -27.66 -4.91 -12.41
N GLN A 75 -26.70 -4.09 -12.81
CA GLN A 75 -26.25 -3.97 -14.20
C GLN A 75 -24.72 -4.00 -14.27
N TYR A 76 -24.17 -4.01 -15.48
CA TYR A 76 -22.72 -3.97 -15.70
C TYR A 76 -22.01 -2.85 -14.90
N LEU A 77 -22.61 -1.65 -14.85
CA LEU A 77 -22.10 -0.53 -14.06
C LEU A 77 -21.99 -0.86 -12.57
N SER A 78 -22.97 -1.59 -12.02
CA SER A 78 -22.95 -1.97 -10.60
C SER A 78 -21.83 -2.95 -10.27
N VAL A 79 -21.44 -3.81 -11.23
CA VAL A 79 -20.25 -4.69 -11.09
C VAL A 79 -18.98 -3.85 -11.03
N ASN A 80 -18.83 -2.87 -11.94
CA ASN A 80 -17.68 -1.95 -11.97
C ASN A 80 -17.57 -1.14 -10.68
N MET A 81 -18.68 -0.62 -10.18
CA MET A 81 -18.73 0.09 -8.89
C MET A 81 -18.38 -0.83 -7.71
N ALA A 82 -18.89 -2.06 -7.68
CA ALA A 82 -18.59 -3.00 -6.60
C ALA A 82 -17.11 -3.41 -6.55
N PHE A 83 -16.49 -3.68 -7.70
CA PHE A 83 -15.05 -3.93 -7.77
C PHE A 83 -14.24 -2.72 -7.28
N SER A 84 -14.62 -1.50 -7.68
CA SER A 84 -13.98 -0.26 -7.23
C SER A 84 -14.10 -0.06 -5.71
N VAL A 85 -15.31 -0.23 -5.15
CA VAL A 85 -15.54 -0.17 -3.70
C VAL A 85 -14.73 -1.27 -2.98
N GLY A 86 -14.65 -2.47 -3.56
CA GLY A 86 -13.79 -3.55 -3.07
C GLY A 86 -12.31 -3.15 -3.00
N VAL A 87 -11.78 -2.49 -4.04
CA VAL A 87 -10.40 -1.94 -4.04
C VAL A 87 -10.24 -0.94 -2.90
N MET A 88 -11.16 0.03 -2.80
CA MET A 88 -11.11 1.06 -1.77
C MET A 88 -11.07 0.47 -0.36
N SER A 89 -12.01 -0.44 -0.06
CA SER A 89 -12.12 -1.09 1.24
C SER A 89 -10.87 -1.92 1.54
N ALA A 90 -10.40 -2.71 0.58
CA ALA A 90 -9.21 -3.52 0.74
C ALA A 90 -7.96 -2.67 1.02
N MET A 91 -7.80 -1.54 0.31
CA MET A 91 -6.69 -0.62 0.53
C MET A 91 -6.75 0.04 1.90
N TYR A 92 -7.91 0.53 2.35
CA TYR A 92 -8.03 1.08 3.71
C TYR A 92 -7.71 0.07 4.79
N LEU A 93 -8.04 -1.21 4.59
CA LEU A 93 -7.75 -2.29 5.53
C LEU A 93 -6.26 -2.64 5.61
N THR A 94 -5.52 -2.55 4.49
CA THR A 94 -4.23 -3.24 4.35
C THR A 94 -3.05 -2.31 4.04
N LYS A 95 -3.31 -1.07 3.60
CA LYS A 95 -2.27 -0.11 3.18
C LYS A 95 -1.22 0.12 4.26
N GLY A 96 -1.62 0.24 5.52
CA GLY A 96 -0.70 0.47 6.64
C GLY A 96 0.18 -0.73 7.00
N ILE A 97 -0.01 -1.90 6.38
CA ILE A 97 0.76 -3.12 6.66
C ILE A 97 1.60 -3.51 5.44
N SER A 98 0.99 -3.73 4.27
CA SER A 98 1.68 -4.22 3.07
C SER A 98 1.90 -3.16 1.99
N GLY A 99 1.32 -1.96 2.15
CA GLY A 99 1.16 -0.98 1.07
C GLY A 99 -0.09 -1.21 0.20
N ALA A 100 -0.84 -2.30 0.43
CA ALA A 100 -2.02 -2.69 -0.33
C ALA A 100 -1.76 -2.79 -1.84
N HIS A 101 -0.85 -3.69 -2.23
CA HIS A 101 -0.57 -3.92 -3.64
C HIS A 101 -1.75 -4.62 -4.32
N LEU A 102 -2.22 -5.71 -3.69
CA LEU A 102 -3.42 -6.49 -4.05
C LEU A 102 -3.44 -7.01 -5.49
N ASN A 103 -2.32 -6.90 -6.20
CA ASN A 103 -2.15 -7.11 -7.62
C ASN A 103 -0.69 -7.47 -7.94
N PRO A 104 -0.42 -8.63 -8.56
CA PRO A 104 0.92 -9.05 -8.98
C PRO A 104 1.61 -8.05 -9.90
N ALA A 105 0.87 -7.42 -10.83
CA ALA A 105 1.42 -6.46 -11.79
C ALA A 105 1.86 -5.15 -11.10
N VAL A 106 1.08 -4.68 -10.12
CA VAL A 106 1.46 -3.52 -9.28
C VAL A 106 2.68 -3.84 -8.43
N THR A 107 2.73 -5.04 -7.84
CA THR A 107 3.89 -5.50 -7.06
C THR A 107 5.16 -5.54 -7.91
N LEU A 108 5.07 -6.06 -9.13
CA LEU A 108 6.16 -6.10 -10.09
C LEU A 108 6.66 -4.69 -10.42
N SER A 109 5.76 -3.74 -10.70
CA SER A 109 6.15 -2.35 -10.97
C SER A 109 6.87 -1.69 -9.80
N PHE A 110 6.38 -1.87 -8.56
CA PHE A 110 7.07 -1.33 -7.39
C PHE A 110 8.43 -2.00 -7.12
N CYS A 111 8.58 -3.28 -7.48
CA CYS A 111 9.90 -3.93 -7.47
C CYS A 111 10.84 -3.34 -8.52
N ALA A 112 10.35 -3.10 -9.75
CA ALA A 112 11.12 -2.50 -10.83
C ALA A 112 11.57 -1.07 -10.52
N LEU A 113 10.78 -0.32 -9.74
CA LEU A 113 11.13 1.02 -9.25
C LEU A 113 12.05 1.00 -8.01
N GLY A 114 12.38 -0.16 -7.45
CA GLY A 114 13.13 -0.28 -6.20
C GLY A 114 12.38 0.21 -4.96
N GLN A 115 11.06 0.45 -5.06
CA GLN A 115 10.22 0.86 -3.92
C GLN A 115 9.85 -0.33 -3.03
N VAL A 116 9.86 -1.54 -3.59
CA VAL A 116 9.67 -2.80 -2.86
C VAL A 116 10.80 -3.77 -3.21
N SER A 117 11.30 -4.47 -2.21
CA SER A 117 12.35 -5.47 -2.42
C SER A 117 11.81 -6.71 -3.16
N TRP A 118 12.61 -7.25 -4.08
CA TRP A 118 12.23 -8.37 -4.94
C TRP A 118 11.90 -9.66 -4.19
N ASP A 119 12.39 -9.82 -2.95
CA ASP A 119 12.06 -10.94 -2.07
C ASP A 119 10.57 -11.01 -1.71
N ARG A 120 9.83 -9.90 -1.82
CA ARG A 120 8.39 -9.82 -1.58
C ARG A 120 7.53 -10.23 -2.76
N LEU A 121 8.06 -10.19 -3.98
CA LEU A 121 7.27 -10.39 -5.20
C LEU A 121 6.50 -11.72 -5.16
N VAL A 122 7.21 -12.84 -4.99
CA VAL A 122 6.59 -14.17 -5.00
C VAL A 122 5.65 -14.37 -3.80
N PRO A 123 6.04 -14.07 -2.54
CA PRO A 123 5.14 -14.18 -1.40
C PRO A 123 3.85 -13.35 -1.53
N TYR A 124 3.96 -12.12 -2.05
CA TYR A 124 2.79 -11.26 -2.30
C TYR A 124 1.88 -11.89 -3.35
N CYS A 125 2.43 -12.30 -4.51
CA CYS A 125 1.65 -12.94 -5.57
C CYS A 125 0.90 -14.18 -5.07
N LEU A 126 1.55 -15.06 -4.30
CA LEU A 126 0.92 -16.25 -3.73
C LEU A 126 -0.19 -15.90 -2.73
N SER A 127 0.04 -14.89 -1.89
CA SER A 127 -0.95 -14.43 -0.91
C SER A 127 -2.19 -13.82 -1.59
N GLN A 128 -1.98 -13.00 -2.61
CA GLN A 128 -3.05 -12.40 -3.42
C GLN A 128 -3.86 -13.49 -4.13
N LEU A 129 -3.18 -14.45 -4.78
CA LEU A 129 -3.84 -15.59 -5.44
C LEU A 129 -4.70 -16.41 -4.47
N LEU A 130 -4.15 -16.73 -3.30
CA LEU A 130 -4.87 -17.47 -2.27
C LEU A 130 -6.08 -16.69 -1.75
N GLY A 131 -5.94 -15.39 -1.51
CA GLY A 131 -7.05 -14.52 -1.12
C GLY A 131 -8.17 -14.50 -2.15
N ALA A 132 -7.82 -14.37 -3.44
CA ALA A 132 -8.77 -14.38 -4.54
C ALA A 132 -9.49 -15.73 -4.70
N TYR A 133 -8.77 -16.85 -4.53
CA TYR A 133 -9.34 -18.20 -4.55
C TYR A 133 -10.35 -18.41 -3.41
N ILE A 134 -9.98 -18.06 -2.17
CA ILE A 134 -10.85 -18.22 -0.99
C ILE A 134 -12.11 -17.35 -1.12
N ALA A 135 -11.97 -16.11 -1.58
CA ALA A 135 -13.12 -15.23 -1.81
C ALA A 135 -14.09 -15.83 -2.84
N SER A 136 -13.57 -16.40 -3.93
CA SER A 136 -14.39 -17.03 -4.96
C SER A 136 -15.17 -18.22 -4.42
N GLY A 137 -14.53 -19.05 -3.58
CA GLY A 137 -15.21 -20.13 -2.87
C GLY A 137 -16.34 -19.63 -1.96
N LEU A 138 -16.11 -18.56 -1.21
CA LEU A 138 -17.15 -17.97 -0.37
C LEU A 138 -18.31 -17.39 -1.19
N VAL A 139 -18.02 -16.68 -2.29
CA VAL A 139 -19.06 -16.16 -3.19
C VAL A 139 -19.89 -17.30 -3.78
N TYR A 140 -19.24 -18.39 -4.22
CA TYR A 140 -19.94 -19.57 -4.73
C TYR A 140 -20.88 -20.16 -3.68
N LEU A 141 -20.45 -20.28 -2.43
CA LEU A 141 -21.30 -20.78 -1.35
C LEU A 141 -22.48 -19.84 -1.05
N VAL A 142 -22.26 -18.54 -1.02
CA VAL A 142 -23.31 -17.53 -0.77
C VAL A 142 -24.34 -17.49 -1.91
N TYR A 143 -23.90 -17.65 -3.16
CA TYR A 143 -24.76 -17.62 -4.35
C TYR A 143 -25.11 -19.02 -4.89
N TYR A 144 -24.86 -20.09 -4.14
CA TYR A 144 -24.99 -21.48 -4.63
C TYR A 144 -26.35 -21.73 -5.26
N ASP A 145 -27.43 -21.49 -4.52
CA ASP A 145 -28.80 -21.71 -5.00
C ASP A 145 -29.13 -20.85 -6.22
N ALA A 146 -28.65 -19.60 -6.25
CA ALA A 146 -28.88 -18.68 -7.36
C ALA A 146 -28.15 -19.13 -8.63
N ILE A 147 -26.90 -19.59 -8.49
CA ILE A 147 -26.08 -20.14 -9.58
C ILE A 147 -26.72 -21.42 -10.12
N MET A 148 -27.11 -22.35 -9.25
CA MET A 148 -27.72 -23.62 -9.66
C MET A 148 -29.07 -23.41 -10.32
N ASN A 149 -29.91 -22.50 -9.79
CA ASN A 149 -31.19 -22.14 -10.41
C ASN A 149 -31.01 -21.46 -11.78
N PHE A 150 -30.06 -20.53 -11.91
CA PHE A 150 -29.80 -19.82 -13.17
C PHE A 150 -29.26 -20.75 -14.26
N SER A 151 -28.34 -21.65 -13.88
CA SER A 151 -27.64 -22.55 -14.80
C SER A 151 -28.38 -23.86 -15.08
N GLY A 152 -29.48 -24.15 -14.38
CA GLY A 152 -30.15 -25.45 -14.45
C GLY A 152 -29.30 -26.60 -13.88
N GLY A 153 -28.39 -26.28 -12.95
CA GLY A 153 -27.47 -27.22 -12.33
C GLY A 153 -26.23 -27.58 -13.16
N VAL A 154 -26.02 -26.93 -14.32
CA VAL A 154 -24.90 -27.21 -15.22
C VAL A 154 -23.94 -26.02 -15.28
N LEU A 155 -22.74 -26.21 -14.73
CA LEU A 155 -21.73 -25.16 -14.65
C LEU A 155 -20.93 -25.07 -15.97
N THR A 156 -21.25 -24.10 -16.82
CA THR A 156 -20.58 -23.91 -18.12
C THR A 156 -19.73 -22.63 -18.15
N VAL A 157 -18.73 -22.61 -19.06
CA VAL A 157 -17.80 -21.49 -19.26
C VAL A 157 -18.26 -20.52 -20.34
N TYR A 158 -19.02 -21.01 -21.32
CA TYR A 158 -19.61 -20.20 -22.39
C TYR A 158 -21.06 -20.59 -22.65
N GLY A 159 -21.74 -19.76 -23.43
CA GLY A 159 -23.15 -19.91 -23.76
C GLY A 159 -24.08 -19.03 -22.90
N PRO A 160 -25.39 -19.05 -23.17
CA PRO A 160 -26.33 -18.06 -22.66
C PRO A 160 -26.54 -18.11 -21.14
N ASN A 161 -26.28 -19.25 -20.50
CA ASN A 161 -26.41 -19.44 -19.06
C ASN A 161 -25.05 -19.81 -18.42
N GLU A 162 -23.92 -19.43 -19.04
CA GLU A 162 -22.61 -19.61 -18.41
C GLU A 162 -22.50 -18.82 -17.11
N THR A 163 -21.71 -19.35 -16.20
CA THR A 163 -21.53 -18.79 -14.85
C THR A 163 -20.07 -18.63 -14.46
N ALA A 164 -19.13 -19.04 -15.32
CA ALA A 164 -17.71 -18.91 -15.05
C ALA A 164 -17.26 -17.44 -15.00
N SER A 165 -17.93 -16.57 -15.79
CA SER A 165 -17.63 -15.13 -15.84
C SER A 165 -17.97 -14.37 -14.56
N ILE A 166 -18.63 -15.00 -13.59
CA ILE A 166 -18.85 -14.45 -12.25
C ILE A 166 -17.49 -14.29 -11.52
N PHE A 167 -16.57 -15.22 -11.79
CA PHE A 167 -15.34 -15.41 -11.03
C PHE A 167 -14.12 -14.84 -11.79
N ALA A 168 -13.87 -15.36 -12.98
CA ALA A 168 -12.74 -14.97 -13.83
C ALA A 168 -13.21 -14.20 -15.06
N THR A 169 -12.30 -13.51 -15.76
CA THR A 169 -12.67 -12.79 -16.97
C THR A 169 -12.57 -13.67 -18.21
N TYR A 170 -13.39 -13.35 -19.21
CA TYR A 170 -13.37 -13.97 -20.53
C TYR A 170 -13.54 -12.86 -21.57
N PRO A 171 -12.89 -12.96 -22.74
CA PRO A 171 -13.01 -11.95 -23.78
C PRO A 171 -14.37 -12.06 -24.48
N SER A 172 -14.86 -10.94 -24.99
CA SER A 172 -16.02 -10.93 -25.88
C SER A 172 -15.75 -11.75 -27.14
N GLU A 173 -16.77 -12.47 -27.64
CA GLU A 173 -16.62 -13.45 -28.72
C GLU A 173 -16.06 -12.88 -30.03
N PHE A 174 -16.26 -11.58 -30.29
CA PHE A 174 -15.79 -10.91 -31.50
C PHE A 174 -14.29 -10.52 -31.45
N LEU A 175 -13.63 -10.63 -30.30
CA LEU A 175 -12.24 -10.18 -30.15
C LEU A 175 -11.23 -11.25 -30.56
N SER A 176 -10.19 -10.80 -31.27
CA SER A 176 -9.00 -11.60 -31.49
C SER A 176 -8.15 -11.66 -30.22
N LEU A 177 -7.36 -12.74 -30.06
CA LEU A 177 -6.43 -12.88 -28.94
C LEU A 177 -5.43 -11.70 -28.86
N GLY A 178 -4.96 -11.20 -30.01
CA GLY A 178 -4.05 -10.05 -30.07
C GLY A 178 -4.70 -8.74 -29.62
N SER A 179 -5.95 -8.50 -30.03
CA SER A 179 -6.73 -7.34 -29.57
C SER A 179 -7.00 -7.42 -28.07
N SER A 180 -7.35 -8.60 -27.57
CA SER A 180 -7.58 -8.83 -26.13
C SER A 180 -6.29 -8.69 -25.30
N PHE A 181 -5.13 -9.07 -25.86
CA PHE A 181 -3.84 -8.82 -25.23
C PHE A 181 -3.53 -7.33 -25.14
N LEU A 182 -3.70 -6.58 -26.24
CA LEU A 182 -3.49 -5.13 -26.27
C LEU A 182 -4.41 -4.41 -25.27
N ASP A 183 -5.68 -4.80 -25.19
CA ASP A 183 -6.66 -4.28 -24.24
C ASP A 183 -6.15 -4.36 -22.78
N GLN A 184 -5.64 -5.53 -22.38
CA GLN A 184 -5.10 -5.74 -21.03
C GLN A 184 -3.78 -4.99 -20.77
N VAL A 185 -2.92 -4.86 -21.79
CA VAL A 185 -1.71 -4.04 -21.70
C VAL A 185 -2.08 -2.57 -21.47
N VAL A 186 -3.00 -2.01 -22.27
CA VAL A 186 -3.37 -0.59 -22.17
C VAL A 186 -4.07 -0.30 -20.84
N GLY A 187 -5.03 -1.14 -20.43
CA GLY A 187 -5.76 -0.94 -19.18
C GLY A 187 -4.84 -0.94 -17.96
N THR A 188 -3.88 -1.86 -17.92
CA THR A 188 -2.92 -1.94 -16.81
C THR A 188 -1.83 -0.87 -16.88
N SER A 189 -1.47 -0.42 -18.09
CA SER A 189 -0.58 0.74 -18.26
C SER A 189 -1.21 2.00 -17.68
N MET A 190 -2.49 2.24 -17.95
CA MET A 190 -3.22 3.38 -17.39
C MET A 190 -3.35 3.27 -15.86
N LEU A 191 -3.56 2.07 -15.33
CA LEU A 191 -3.59 1.84 -13.89
C LEU A 191 -2.28 2.31 -13.23
N MET A 192 -1.13 1.83 -13.70
CA MET A 192 0.16 2.22 -13.11
C MET A 192 0.49 3.69 -13.35
N LEU A 193 0.25 4.20 -14.55
CA LEU A 193 0.51 5.60 -14.89
C LEU A 193 -0.22 6.57 -13.94
N CYS A 194 -1.48 6.28 -13.62
CA CYS A 194 -2.30 7.12 -12.75
C CYS A 194 -1.98 6.94 -11.25
N ILE A 195 -1.51 5.76 -10.83
CA ILE A 195 -1.17 5.50 -9.41
C ILE A 195 0.15 6.15 -9.00
N LEU A 196 1.18 6.10 -9.86
CA LEU A 196 2.53 6.55 -9.50
C LEU A 196 2.60 8.03 -9.12
N GLY A 197 1.77 8.87 -9.75
CA GLY A 197 1.70 10.30 -9.44
C GLY A 197 1.14 10.62 -8.05
N LEU A 198 0.36 9.72 -7.44
CA LEU A 198 -0.37 10.02 -6.20
C LEU A 198 0.55 10.21 -4.99
N GLY A 199 1.72 9.56 -4.99
CA GLY A 199 2.69 9.63 -3.88
C GLY A 199 3.93 10.46 -4.17
N GLU A 200 4.08 11.00 -5.38
CA GLU A 200 5.28 11.73 -5.81
C GLU A 200 5.33 13.12 -5.18
N GLN A 201 6.30 13.33 -4.29
CA GLN A 201 6.44 14.57 -3.50
C GLN A 201 6.92 15.76 -4.35
N ARG A 202 7.59 15.51 -5.48
CA ARG A 202 8.03 16.56 -6.40
C ARG A 202 6.91 17.08 -7.32
N ASN A 203 5.77 16.39 -7.35
CA ASN A 203 4.57 16.81 -8.07
C ASN A 203 3.54 17.37 -7.06
N THR A 204 2.25 17.26 -7.35
CA THR A 204 1.14 17.50 -6.42
C THR A 204 0.67 16.16 -5.84
N PRO A 205 1.24 15.68 -4.72
CA PRO A 205 0.83 14.42 -4.12
C PRO A 205 -0.60 14.50 -3.62
N ALA A 206 -1.32 13.38 -3.70
CA ALA A 206 -2.64 13.27 -3.10
C ALA A 206 -2.52 13.18 -1.57
N PRO A 207 -3.51 13.68 -0.79
CA PRO A 207 -3.55 13.44 0.64
C PRO A 207 -3.51 11.94 0.93
N SER A 208 -2.64 11.51 1.87
CA SER A 208 -2.38 10.09 2.16
C SER A 208 -3.65 9.27 2.40
N ASP A 209 -4.62 9.91 3.06
CA ASP A 209 -5.87 9.29 3.50
C ASP A 209 -6.89 9.18 2.37
N LEU A 210 -6.72 9.96 1.29
CA LEU A 210 -7.55 9.90 0.09
C LEU A 210 -6.99 8.98 -0.99
N ILE A 211 -5.72 8.55 -0.89
CA ILE A 211 -5.10 7.65 -1.88
C ILE A 211 -5.97 6.41 -2.16
N PRO A 212 -6.47 5.64 -1.17
CA PRO A 212 -7.35 4.50 -1.44
C PRO A 212 -8.61 4.84 -2.25
N ALA A 213 -9.26 5.97 -1.94
CA ALA A 213 -10.45 6.43 -2.66
C ALA A 213 -10.12 6.86 -4.10
N ILE A 214 -9.01 7.56 -4.31
CA ILE A 214 -8.57 8.00 -5.64
C ILE A 214 -8.19 6.79 -6.51
N VAL A 215 -7.47 5.81 -5.96
CA VAL A 215 -7.14 4.56 -6.67
C VAL A 215 -8.41 3.81 -7.05
N ALA A 216 -9.40 3.74 -6.17
CA ALA A 216 -10.69 3.14 -6.49
C ALA A 216 -11.41 3.85 -7.65
N VAL A 217 -11.40 5.19 -7.68
CA VAL A 217 -11.96 5.97 -8.79
C VAL A 217 -11.19 5.73 -10.11
N ILE A 218 -9.86 5.60 -10.06
CA ILE A 218 -9.05 5.23 -11.23
C ILE A 218 -9.48 3.85 -11.76
N VAL A 219 -9.59 2.85 -10.88
CA VAL A 219 -10.04 1.49 -11.25
C VAL A 219 -11.47 1.52 -11.80
N LEU A 220 -12.37 2.33 -11.23
CA LEU A 220 -13.72 2.51 -11.73
C LEU A 220 -13.72 3.10 -13.14
N GLY A 221 -12.93 4.15 -13.38
CA GLY A 221 -12.81 4.79 -14.69
C GLY A 221 -12.29 3.84 -15.76
N ILE A 222 -11.24 3.07 -15.44
CA ILE A 222 -10.70 2.03 -16.34
C ILE A 222 -11.77 0.97 -16.61
N SER A 223 -12.46 0.50 -15.58
CA SER A 223 -13.51 -0.50 -15.73
C SER A 223 -14.64 0.03 -16.61
N MET A 224 -15.17 1.22 -16.35
CA MET A 224 -16.27 1.79 -17.14
C MET A 224 -15.91 2.07 -18.61
N SER A 225 -14.63 2.30 -18.92
CA SER A 225 -14.19 2.65 -20.27
C SER A 225 -13.65 1.47 -21.08
N MET A 226 -13.09 0.44 -20.43
CA MET A 226 -12.32 -0.61 -21.10
C MET A 226 -12.77 -2.04 -20.76
N SER A 227 -13.62 -2.25 -19.76
CA SER A 227 -13.98 -3.62 -19.34
C SER A 227 -14.88 -4.35 -20.35
N GLY A 228 -15.58 -3.65 -21.25
CA GLY A 228 -16.51 -4.29 -22.19
C GLY A 228 -15.85 -5.31 -23.12
N ASN A 229 -14.55 -5.16 -23.39
CA ASN A 229 -13.79 -6.08 -24.23
C ASN A 229 -13.49 -7.40 -23.50
N CYS A 230 -12.75 -7.34 -22.39
CA CYS A 230 -12.20 -8.52 -21.71
C CYS A 230 -12.43 -8.54 -20.18
N GLY A 231 -13.42 -7.80 -19.69
CA GLY A 231 -13.79 -7.73 -18.27
C GLY A 231 -12.81 -6.95 -17.38
N ALA A 232 -11.88 -6.18 -17.97
CA ALA A 232 -10.81 -5.44 -17.29
C ALA A 232 -10.12 -6.27 -16.19
N ALA A 233 -9.48 -7.38 -16.57
CA ALA A 233 -8.79 -8.22 -15.60
C ALA A 233 -7.73 -7.42 -14.84
N ILE A 234 -6.81 -6.74 -15.56
CA ILE A 234 -5.77 -5.78 -15.10
C ILE A 234 -4.94 -6.17 -13.85
N ASN A 235 -5.15 -7.38 -13.35
CA ASN A 235 -4.65 -7.92 -12.10
C ASN A 235 -4.59 -9.46 -12.24
N PRO A 236 -3.38 -10.04 -12.35
CA PRO A 236 -3.22 -11.48 -12.51
C PRO A 236 -3.84 -12.32 -11.39
N ALA A 237 -3.82 -11.85 -10.13
CA ALA A 237 -4.40 -12.60 -9.01
C ALA A 237 -5.94 -12.59 -9.05
N ARG A 238 -6.53 -11.48 -9.48
CA ARG A 238 -7.99 -11.31 -9.66
C ARG A 238 -8.57 -12.19 -10.76
N ASP A 239 -7.75 -12.71 -11.67
CA ASP A 239 -8.18 -13.66 -12.69
C ASP A 239 -7.79 -15.10 -12.36
N LEU A 240 -6.51 -15.35 -12.07
CA LEU A 240 -6.00 -16.71 -11.88
C LEU A 240 -6.56 -17.38 -10.64
N GLY A 241 -6.68 -16.68 -9.52
CA GLY A 241 -7.22 -17.24 -8.28
C GLY A 241 -8.66 -17.76 -8.46
N PRO A 242 -9.59 -16.93 -8.94
CA PRO A 242 -10.95 -17.36 -9.23
C PRO A 242 -11.05 -18.42 -10.34
N ARG A 243 -10.16 -18.39 -11.35
CA ARG A 243 -10.09 -19.40 -12.41
C ARG A 243 -9.64 -20.77 -11.90
N LEU A 244 -8.67 -20.80 -10.98
CA LEU A 244 -8.29 -22.03 -10.28
C LEU A 244 -9.44 -22.56 -9.42
N PHE A 245 -10.20 -21.67 -8.78
CA PHE A 245 -11.39 -22.07 -8.04
C PHE A 245 -12.41 -22.74 -8.96
N THR A 246 -12.81 -22.11 -10.07
CA THR A 246 -13.82 -22.68 -10.98
C THR A 246 -13.37 -24.01 -11.60
N LEU A 247 -12.08 -24.18 -11.88
CA LEU A 247 -11.50 -25.47 -12.28
C LEU A 247 -11.84 -26.58 -11.27
N THR A 248 -11.60 -26.33 -9.98
CA THR A 248 -11.82 -27.31 -8.90
C THR A 248 -13.28 -27.45 -8.47
N ALA A 249 -14.11 -26.43 -8.73
CA ALA A 249 -15.49 -26.36 -8.26
C ALA A 249 -16.53 -26.96 -9.22
N GLY A 250 -16.12 -27.38 -10.43
CA GLY A 250 -16.98 -28.15 -11.33
C GLY A 250 -17.17 -27.58 -12.74
N TRP A 251 -16.61 -26.42 -13.08
CA TRP A 251 -16.62 -25.90 -14.46
C TRP A 251 -15.66 -26.66 -15.39
N GLY A 252 -14.70 -27.39 -14.82
CA GLY A 252 -13.78 -28.25 -15.55
C GLY A 252 -12.61 -27.51 -16.21
N PRO A 253 -11.79 -28.23 -17.02
CA PRO A 253 -10.56 -27.69 -17.61
C PRO A 253 -10.82 -26.61 -18.67
N GLU A 254 -12.06 -26.48 -19.13
CA GLU A 254 -12.46 -25.52 -20.15
C GLU A 254 -12.18 -24.06 -19.75
N VAL A 255 -12.16 -23.77 -18.45
CA VAL A 255 -11.79 -22.44 -17.92
C VAL A 255 -10.36 -22.03 -18.30
N PHE A 256 -9.51 -22.97 -18.73
CA PHE A 256 -8.15 -22.71 -19.22
C PHE A 256 -8.00 -22.89 -20.75
N THR A 257 -8.90 -23.58 -21.43
CA THR A 257 -8.77 -23.87 -22.88
C THR A 257 -9.65 -22.98 -23.76
N CYS A 258 -10.72 -22.39 -23.21
CA CYS A 258 -11.64 -21.52 -23.94
C CYS A 258 -10.94 -20.27 -24.53
N TYR A 259 -11.52 -19.71 -25.60
CA TYR A 259 -11.07 -18.48 -26.26
C TYR A 259 -9.57 -18.49 -26.63
N ASN A 260 -9.11 -19.59 -27.25
CA ASN A 260 -7.71 -19.78 -27.65
C ASN A 260 -6.73 -19.67 -26.46
N TYR A 261 -7.03 -20.41 -25.39
CA TYR A 261 -6.24 -20.39 -24.16
C TYR A 261 -6.14 -19.01 -23.52
N TRP A 262 -7.26 -18.28 -23.42
CA TRP A 262 -7.30 -16.91 -22.90
C TRP A 262 -6.56 -16.71 -21.57
N PHE A 263 -6.55 -17.71 -20.69
CA PHE A 263 -6.05 -17.62 -19.31
C PHE A 263 -4.65 -17.01 -19.16
N TRP A 264 -3.75 -17.15 -20.14
CA TRP A 264 -2.39 -16.63 -20.01
C TRP A 264 -2.32 -15.11 -20.26
N VAL A 265 -3.28 -14.55 -21.00
CA VAL A 265 -3.33 -13.12 -21.30
C VAL A 265 -3.50 -12.27 -20.03
N PRO A 266 -4.50 -12.48 -19.15
CA PRO A 266 -4.63 -11.73 -17.90
C PRO A 266 -3.51 -12.01 -16.88
N LEU A 267 -2.62 -12.98 -17.14
CA LEU A 267 -1.40 -13.18 -16.35
C LEU A 267 -0.25 -12.31 -16.87
N VAL A 268 -0.02 -12.34 -18.18
CA VAL A 268 1.17 -11.76 -18.81
C VAL A 268 0.95 -10.31 -19.24
N ALA A 269 -0.17 -10.01 -19.90
CA ALA A 269 -0.45 -8.68 -20.44
C ALA A 269 -0.51 -7.60 -19.34
N PRO A 270 -1.13 -7.83 -18.16
CA PRO A 270 -1.08 -6.85 -17.08
C PRO A 270 0.33 -6.57 -16.57
N CYS A 271 1.20 -7.59 -16.48
CA CYS A 271 2.59 -7.39 -16.05
C CYS A 271 3.35 -6.49 -17.02
N ILE A 272 3.19 -6.72 -18.33
CA ILE A 272 3.80 -5.89 -19.37
C ILE A 272 3.21 -4.48 -19.33
N GLY A 273 1.88 -4.36 -19.24
CA GLY A 273 1.20 -3.07 -19.15
C GLY A 273 1.65 -2.26 -17.94
N ALA A 274 1.74 -2.87 -16.77
CA ALA A 274 2.20 -2.21 -15.56
C ALA A 274 3.61 -1.62 -15.71
N LEU A 275 4.54 -2.39 -16.30
CA LEU A 275 5.90 -1.92 -16.60
C LEU A 275 5.91 -0.80 -17.65
N ILE A 276 5.10 -0.89 -18.70
CA ILE A 276 4.96 0.18 -19.72
C ILE A 276 4.42 1.46 -19.08
N GLY A 277 3.33 1.40 -18.32
CA GLY A 277 2.77 2.55 -17.62
C GLY A 277 3.76 3.17 -16.64
N THR A 278 4.55 2.33 -15.97
CA THR A 278 5.64 2.76 -15.10
C THR A 278 6.73 3.50 -15.88
N LEU A 279 7.20 2.93 -16.98
CA LEU A 279 8.21 3.54 -17.84
C LEU A 279 7.74 4.87 -18.42
N LEU A 280 6.50 4.93 -18.90
CA LEU A 280 5.89 6.16 -19.41
C LEU A 280 5.84 7.26 -18.34
N TYR A 281 5.45 6.92 -17.10
CA TYR A 281 5.48 7.86 -15.99
C TYR A 281 6.89 8.39 -15.73
N GLN A 282 7.88 7.48 -15.69
CA GLN A 282 9.27 7.85 -15.44
C GLN A 282 9.80 8.81 -16.52
N ILE A 283 9.66 8.44 -17.80
CA ILE A 283 10.21 9.22 -18.91
C ILE A 283 9.48 10.55 -19.08
N LEU A 284 8.14 10.54 -19.09
CA LEU A 284 7.36 11.71 -19.49
C LEU A 284 7.07 12.66 -18.33
N ILE A 285 7.04 12.17 -17.09
CA ILE A 285 6.71 12.98 -15.91
C ILE A 285 7.90 13.07 -14.95
N SER A 286 8.34 11.93 -14.39
CA SER A 286 9.28 11.93 -13.26
C SER A 286 10.63 12.57 -13.58
N LEU A 287 11.17 12.35 -14.79
CA LEU A 287 12.43 12.99 -15.25
C LEU A 287 12.32 14.50 -15.45
N HIS A 288 11.12 15.04 -15.56
CA HIS A 288 10.86 16.46 -15.83
C HIS A 288 10.38 17.23 -14.59
N LEU A 289 10.23 16.55 -13.44
CA LEU A 289 9.90 17.21 -12.18
C LEU A 289 11.13 17.95 -11.64
N PRO A 290 10.94 19.16 -11.06
CA PRO A 290 12.04 19.89 -10.46
C PRO A 290 12.75 19.04 -9.39
N ASP A 291 14.08 19.16 -9.35
CA ASP A 291 14.84 18.55 -8.28
C ASP A 291 14.41 19.14 -6.92
N PRO A 292 14.44 18.33 -5.84
CA PRO A 292 14.26 18.87 -4.50
C PRO A 292 15.25 20.00 -4.28
N ALA A 293 14.79 21.14 -3.74
CA ALA A 293 15.71 22.20 -3.35
C ALA A 293 16.81 21.59 -2.47
N GLU A 294 18.09 21.87 -2.79
CA GLU A 294 19.18 21.44 -1.92
C GLU A 294 18.83 21.92 -0.50
N PRO A 295 18.95 21.06 0.53
CA PRO A 295 18.77 21.53 1.90
C PRO A 295 19.74 22.69 2.08
N GLU A 296 19.20 23.86 2.43
CA GLU A 296 19.94 25.09 2.61
C GLU A 296 21.18 24.73 3.43
N ARG A 297 22.38 24.80 2.81
CA ARG A 297 23.62 24.63 3.58
C ARG A 297 23.61 25.79 4.54
N VAL A 298 23.21 25.55 5.78
CA VAL A 298 23.46 26.48 6.87
C VAL A 298 24.97 26.63 6.87
N CYS A 299 25.43 27.70 6.23
CA CYS A 299 26.81 28.10 6.25
C CYS A 299 27.05 28.45 7.70
N VAL A 300 27.63 27.52 8.46
CA VAL A 300 28.21 27.83 9.76
C VAL A 300 29.41 28.71 9.44
N CYS A 301 29.14 29.99 9.19
CA CYS A 301 30.16 31.01 9.13
C CYS A 301 30.96 30.88 10.42
N HIS A 302 32.28 30.77 10.27
CA HIS A 302 33.26 30.82 11.34
C HIS A 302 32.74 31.60 12.56
N VAL A 303 32.61 30.91 13.70
CA VAL A 303 32.64 31.58 15.00
C VAL A 303 34.06 32.11 15.15
N SER A 304 34.32 33.27 14.53
CA SER A 304 35.45 34.10 14.88
C SER A 304 35.26 34.46 16.34
N THR A 305 36.20 34.01 17.15
CA THR A 305 36.37 34.31 18.57
C THR A 305 35.91 35.73 18.92
N ILE A 306 34.67 35.88 19.40
CA ILE A 306 34.30 36.99 20.26
C ILE A 306 34.74 36.55 21.65
N THR A 307 35.96 36.92 22.02
CA THR A 307 36.33 37.07 23.43
C THR A 307 35.31 37.99 24.06
N MET A 308 34.29 37.43 24.71
CA MET A 308 33.51 38.17 25.67
C MET A 308 34.46 38.51 26.81
N ALA A 309 34.97 39.74 26.81
CA ALA A 309 35.50 40.35 28.01
C ALA A 309 34.36 40.37 29.03
N VAL A 310 34.37 39.39 29.93
CA VAL A 310 33.58 39.41 31.15
C VAL A 310 34.03 40.65 31.91
N LYS A 311 33.26 41.74 31.79
CA LYS A 311 33.43 42.94 32.58
C LYS A 311 33.02 42.55 34.00
N GLN A 312 34.01 42.29 34.85
CA GLN A 312 33.74 42.06 36.27
C GLN A 312 33.12 43.34 36.86
N PRO A 313 32.03 43.24 37.65
CA PRO A 313 31.49 44.39 38.34
C PRO A 313 32.48 44.86 39.42
N GLU A 314 32.77 46.16 39.46
CA GLU A 314 33.57 46.77 40.51
C GLU A 314 32.84 46.75 41.86
N PRO A 315 33.56 46.58 42.98
CA PRO A 315 32.95 46.58 44.31
C PRO A 315 32.50 47.98 44.72
N VAL A 316 31.18 48.16 44.89
CA VAL A 316 30.62 49.33 45.56
C VAL A 316 30.71 49.11 47.07
N TRP A 317 31.46 49.98 47.76
CA TRP A 317 31.53 50.04 49.20
C TRP A 317 30.37 50.87 49.75
N ASP A 318 29.48 50.25 50.53
CA ASP A 318 28.45 50.94 51.31
C ASP A 318 28.85 50.93 52.79
N HIS A 319 29.05 52.12 53.35
CA HIS A 319 29.29 52.35 54.77
C HIS A 319 27.96 52.55 55.49
N ASP A 320 27.21 51.47 55.71
CA ASP A 320 26.30 51.29 56.86
C ASP A 320 25.36 50.10 56.59
N LYS A 321 25.77 48.92 57.04
CA LYS A 321 24.96 47.92 57.78
C LYS A 321 25.69 46.58 57.83
N GLY A 322 25.90 46.09 59.05
CA GLY A 322 26.58 44.83 59.33
C GLY A 322 25.82 43.58 58.89
N LEU A 323 26.62 42.50 58.79
CA LEU A 323 26.31 41.08 58.64
C LEU A 323 24.86 40.63 58.40
N LYS A 324 24.66 39.87 57.33
CA LYS A 324 24.16 38.48 57.45
C LYS A 324 24.70 37.58 56.34
N LEU A 325 25.28 36.47 56.79
CA LEU A 325 25.69 35.30 56.02
C LEU A 325 24.45 34.53 55.55
N GLU A 326 24.48 33.99 54.33
CA GLU A 326 23.96 32.65 54.10
C GLU A 326 24.79 31.91 53.06
N HIS A 327 25.25 30.73 53.48
CA HIS A 327 26.24 29.86 52.88
C HIS A 327 25.61 28.95 51.82
N GLU A 328 26.35 28.80 50.72
CA GLU A 328 26.72 27.54 50.06
C GLU A 328 25.75 26.33 50.09
N SER A 329 25.23 26.07 48.90
CA SER A 329 25.36 24.80 48.18
C SER A 329 26.25 23.72 48.82
N GLN A 330 25.62 22.62 49.21
CA GLN A 330 26.31 21.33 49.33
C GLN A 330 25.66 20.23 48.48
N ARG A 331 26.49 19.75 47.54
CA ARG A 331 26.87 18.35 47.30
C ARG A 331 25.76 17.30 47.17
N ARG A 332 25.76 16.62 46.01
CA ARG A 332 25.63 15.16 45.79
C ARG A 332 25.37 14.95 44.28
N TRP A 333 26.20 14.30 43.45
CA TRP A 333 27.03 13.11 43.60
C TRP A 333 28.17 13.09 42.57
N PHE A 334 29.37 12.71 43.04
CA PHE A 334 30.45 12.14 42.22
C PHE A 334 30.49 10.62 42.45
N SER A 335 30.84 9.88 41.39
CA SER A 335 31.57 8.59 41.30
C SER A 335 30.91 7.74 40.20
N SER A 336 31.58 7.07 39.28
CA SER A 336 32.99 6.79 38.96
C SER A 336 32.94 6.31 37.49
N ARG A 337 33.88 6.59 36.58
CA ARG A 337 35.23 6.03 36.46
C ARG A 337 36.08 6.90 35.50
N GLN A 338 37.31 7.21 35.91
CA GLN A 338 38.43 7.64 35.07
C GLN A 338 38.97 6.45 34.25
N ALA A 339 39.23 6.64 32.95
CA ALA A 339 40.55 6.77 32.28
C ALA A 339 41.35 5.44 32.22
N ASP A 340 41.86 4.99 31.07
CA ASP A 340 42.93 5.64 30.29
C ASP A 340 42.89 5.41 28.75
N PRO A 341 43.65 6.21 27.96
CA PRO A 341 43.66 6.25 26.50
C PRO A 341 44.90 5.56 25.88
N ILE A 342 44.78 5.02 24.65
CA ILE A 342 45.95 4.74 23.78
C ILE A 342 45.59 5.08 22.31
N LEU A 343 46.32 6.03 21.73
CA LEU A 343 46.33 6.41 20.30
C LEU A 343 47.20 5.43 19.47
N PRO A 344 47.02 5.37 18.13
CA PRO A 344 47.70 4.43 17.24
C PRO A 344 48.99 5.02 16.61
N PRO A 345 49.76 4.20 15.87
CA PRO A 345 50.48 4.70 14.71
C PRO A 345 50.22 3.89 13.42
N SER A 346 50.29 4.59 12.29
CA SER A 346 50.27 4.16 10.87
C SER A 346 51.70 3.88 10.33
N PRO A 347 52.01 3.82 9.01
CA PRO A 347 51.48 3.05 7.86
C PRO A 347 52.59 2.22 7.12
N GLU A 348 52.23 1.64 5.96
CA GLU A 348 53.07 1.12 4.84
C GLU A 348 53.64 -0.31 4.90
N ALA A 349 53.26 -1.16 3.94
CA ALA A 349 54.15 -1.62 2.85
C ALA A 349 53.47 -2.63 1.90
N VAL A 350 53.74 -2.41 0.63
CA VAL A 350 53.45 -3.18 -0.60
C VAL A 350 54.00 -4.62 -0.55
N ARG A 351 53.26 -5.60 -1.11
CA ARG A 351 53.79 -6.66 -2.03
C ARG A 351 52.71 -7.62 -2.56
N GLU A 352 52.52 -7.53 -3.88
CA GLU A 352 52.43 -8.59 -4.90
C GLU A 352 51.65 -9.91 -4.69
N THR A 353 50.83 -10.19 -5.73
CA THR A 353 50.22 -11.45 -6.22
C THR A 353 51.24 -12.61 -6.38
N PRO A 354 50.87 -13.90 -6.66
CA PRO A 354 49.76 -14.35 -7.55
C PRO A 354 49.03 -15.68 -7.20
N GLY A 355 47.97 -16.01 -7.94
CA GLY A 355 47.45 -17.38 -8.00
C GLY A 355 46.02 -17.54 -8.53
N VAL A 356 45.89 -18.23 -9.66
CA VAL A 356 44.68 -18.57 -10.44
C VAL A 356 44.22 -20.01 -10.10
N LEU A 357 42.98 -20.38 -10.50
CA LEU A 357 42.26 -21.68 -10.43
C LEU A 357 41.45 -21.89 -9.13
N VAL A 358 40.15 -22.20 -9.11
CA VAL A 358 39.21 -22.87 -10.05
C VAL A 358 37.86 -22.15 -10.04
#